data_AF-A0A3C1N5Q4-F1
#
_entry.id   AF-A0A3C1N5Q4-F1
#
_cell.length_a   1.000
_cell.length_b   1.000
_cell.length_c   1.000
_cell.angle_alpha   90.00
_cell.angle_beta   90.00
_cell.angle_gamma   90.00
#
_symmetry.space_group_name_H-M   'P 1'
#
loop_
_entity.id
_entity.type
_entity.pdbx_description
1 polymer ?
#
loop_
_entity_poly.entity_id
_entity_poly.type
_entity_poly.pdbx_seq_one_letter_code
_entity_poly.pdbx_strand_id
1 'polypeptide(L)'
;GFIANRIGILWMESAVRFAFEDGLTVEEADAIIGRPMGIPKTGVFGLMDLVGIDLQPHVAASMLATLPEKDLYRDLHQPSPFINQMIETGFTGRKGKGGFYRLNTESGKRVKESIDLETGEYHPSTPSQLESVAAGRQGLRALVNHPDKGGRYAWRVLSHTLSYAASLVPEIADTIQDVDEAMRAGYAWKWGPFELLDQLGPAWFSNRLQQEGMPVPELVTAVGEGNFYRNQDSTLESFGHSGRYNTISRAEGVLMLSDIKRAGDRIAGNSAASAWDLGDQVLCLEFHTKMNSLDAEVFKVISEVITLIPAKGFQALVIY
;
A
#
# COMPACT_ATOMS: atom_id res chain seq x y z
N GLY A 1 -5.95 6.10 -17.87
CA GLY A 1 -5.75 6.79 -16.57
C GLY A 1 -4.27 6.90 -16.31
N PHE A 2 -3.82 7.96 -15.63
CA PHE A 2 -2.42 8.09 -15.18
C PHE A 2 -1.99 6.87 -14.32
N ILE A 3 -0.71 6.80 -13.92
CA ILE A 3 -0.09 5.69 -13.18
C ILE A 3 -0.98 5.17 -12.02
N ALA A 4 -1.32 6.05 -11.07
CA ALA A 4 -2.07 5.67 -9.87
C ALA A 4 -3.45 5.08 -10.19
N ASN A 5 -4.23 5.73 -11.05
CA ASN A 5 -5.56 5.25 -11.41
C ASN A 5 -5.49 3.90 -12.13
N ARG A 6 -4.49 3.71 -13.00
CA ARG A 6 -4.34 2.46 -13.76
C ARG A 6 -4.18 1.26 -12.83
N ILE A 7 -3.28 1.36 -11.86
CA ILE A 7 -2.97 0.28 -10.91
C ILE A 7 -4.06 0.18 -9.83
N GLY A 8 -4.47 1.31 -9.26
CA GLY A 8 -5.43 1.34 -8.16
C GLY A 8 -6.83 0.88 -8.55
N ILE A 9 -7.28 1.14 -9.78
CA ILE A 9 -8.57 0.60 -10.26
C ILE A 9 -8.49 -0.92 -10.41
N LEU A 10 -7.41 -1.47 -10.97
CA LEU A 10 -7.23 -2.93 -11.07
C LEU A 10 -7.14 -3.59 -9.69
N TRP A 11 -6.43 -2.96 -8.76
CA TRP A 11 -6.36 -3.42 -7.38
C TRP A 11 -7.74 -3.50 -6.72
N MET A 12 -8.55 -2.43 -6.86
CA MET A 12 -9.91 -2.39 -6.32
C MET A 12 -10.82 -3.44 -6.97
N GLU A 13 -10.75 -3.58 -8.30
CA GLU A 13 -11.52 -4.59 -9.04
C GLU A 13 -11.15 -6.01 -8.59
N SER A 14 -9.85 -6.30 -8.46
CA SER A 14 -9.34 -7.60 -7.99
C SER A 14 -9.82 -7.90 -6.57
N ALA A 15 -9.72 -6.92 -5.67
CA ALA A 15 -10.15 -7.06 -4.28
C ALA A 15 -11.65 -7.31 -4.15
N VAL A 16 -12.48 -6.56 -4.88
CA VAL A 16 -13.93 -6.78 -4.89
C VAL A 16 -14.27 -8.15 -5.46
N ARG A 17 -13.77 -8.48 -6.66
CA ARG A 17 -14.07 -9.74 -7.32
C ARG A 17 -13.69 -10.94 -6.47
N PHE A 18 -12.46 -10.97 -5.96
CA PHE A 18 -11.99 -12.12 -5.17
C PHE A 18 -12.66 -12.19 -3.80
N ALA A 19 -13.13 -11.08 -3.22
CA ALA A 19 -13.93 -11.14 -2.01
C ALA A 19 -15.26 -11.89 -2.22
N PHE A 20 -15.94 -11.63 -3.35
CA PHE A 20 -17.14 -12.38 -3.74
C PHE A 20 -16.82 -13.85 -4.04
N GLU A 21 -15.79 -14.13 -4.86
CA GLU A 21 -15.46 -15.50 -5.26
C GLU A 21 -14.96 -16.37 -4.09
N ASP A 22 -14.24 -15.79 -3.12
CA ASP A 22 -13.67 -16.51 -1.98
C ASP A 22 -14.61 -16.57 -0.76
N GLY A 23 -15.83 -16.04 -0.86
CA GLY A 23 -16.82 -16.06 0.23
C GLY A 23 -16.34 -15.31 1.48
N LEU A 24 -15.75 -14.13 1.29
CA LEU A 24 -15.35 -13.24 2.38
C LEU A 24 -16.53 -12.36 2.80
N THR A 25 -16.56 -11.98 4.07
CA THR A 25 -17.39 -10.84 4.48
C THR A 25 -16.69 -9.53 4.12
N VAL A 26 -17.46 -8.43 4.10
CA VAL A 26 -16.94 -7.07 3.88
C VAL A 26 -15.82 -6.74 4.89
N GLU A 27 -16.01 -7.09 6.16
CA GLU A 27 -15.06 -6.82 7.23
C GLU A 27 -13.80 -7.66 7.13
N GLU A 28 -13.92 -8.93 6.72
CA GLU A 28 -12.77 -9.79 6.49
C GLU A 28 -11.91 -9.27 5.34
N ALA A 29 -12.55 -8.92 4.21
CA ALA A 29 -11.84 -8.37 3.05
C ALA A 29 -11.11 -7.07 3.41
N ASP A 30 -11.76 -6.14 4.09
CA ASP A 30 -11.15 -4.88 4.52
C ASP A 30 -10.04 -5.07 5.57
N ALA A 31 -10.20 -6.03 6.48
CA ALA A 31 -9.20 -6.34 7.50
C ALA A 31 -7.91 -6.92 6.89
N ILE A 32 -8.04 -7.76 5.86
CA ILE A 32 -6.91 -8.33 5.13
C ILE A 32 -6.23 -7.29 4.23
N ILE A 33 -7.02 -6.57 3.44
CA ILE A 33 -6.50 -5.59 2.47
C ILE A 33 -5.86 -4.40 3.15
N GLY A 34 -6.36 -3.97 4.31
CA GLY A 34 -5.88 -2.75 4.97
C GLY A 34 -4.46 -2.87 5.55
N ARG A 35 -4.36 -2.82 6.89
CA ARG A 35 -3.06 -2.71 7.58
C ARG A 35 -2.06 -3.83 7.26
N PRO A 36 -2.46 -5.12 7.12
CA PRO A 36 -1.53 -6.19 6.79
C PRO A 36 -0.75 -5.98 5.48
N MET A 37 -1.34 -5.30 4.50
CA MET A 37 -0.69 -4.99 3.21
C MET A 37 -0.10 -3.58 3.15
N GLY A 38 -0.17 -2.82 4.25
CA GLY A 38 0.25 -1.42 4.25
C GLY A 38 -0.72 -0.46 3.56
N ILE A 39 -1.97 -0.85 3.38
CA ILE A 39 -3.01 -0.01 2.76
C ILE A 39 -3.81 0.67 3.87
N PRO A 40 -4.42 1.85 3.63
CA PRO A 40 -5.23 2.53 4.63
C PRO A 40 -6.27 1.62 5.29
N LYS A 41 -6.48 1.82 6.59
CA LYS A 41 -7.44 1.06 7.42
C LYS A 41 -8.89 1.07 6.92
N THR A 42 -9.18 1.96 5.97
CA THR A 42 -10.47 2.08 5.30
C THR A 42 -10.81 0.81 4.51
N GLY A 43 -9.82 0.03 4.09
CA GLY A 43 -10.04 -1.18 3.30
C GLY A 43 -10.51 -0.88 1.88
N VAL A 44 -10.93 -1.91 1.14
CA VAL A 44 -11.43 -1.78 -0.23
C VAL A 44 -12.90 -1.34 -0.22
N PHE A 45 -13.76 -2.00 0.55
CA PHE A 45 -15.19 -1.72 0.55
C PHE A 45 -15.49 -0.41 1.27
N GLY A 46 -14.80 -0.14 2.38
CA GLY A 46 -14.90 1.16 3.03
C GLY A 46 -14.39 2.32 2.16
N LEU A 47 -13.50 2.06 1.19
CA LEU A 47 -13.02 3.04 0.22
C LEU A 47 -14.06 3.25 -0.88
N MET A 48 -14.66 2.17 -1.40
CA MET A 48 -15.78 2.27 -2.34
C MET A 48 -16.92 3.10 -1.76
N ASP A 49 -17.29 2.86 -0.49
CA ASP A 49 -18.31 3.65 0.20
C ASP A 49 -17.92 5.13 0.34
N LEU A 50 -16.63 5.41 0.52
CA LEU A 50 -16.11 6.76 0.68
C LEU A 50 -16.14 7.53 -0.65
N VAL A 51 -15.71 6.89 -1.73
CA VAL A 51 -15.65 7.47 -3.06
C VAL A 51 -17.05 7.62 -3.66
N GLY A 52 -17.86 6.57 -3.57
CA GLY A 52 -19.16 6.43 -4.21
C GLY A 52 -19.19 5.17 -5.07
N ILE A 53 -20.07 4.22 -4.72
CA ILE A 53 -20.22 2.96 -5.46
C ILE A 53 -20.80 3.22 -6.87
N ASP A 54 -21.64 4.23 -7.00
CA ASP A 54 -22.25 4.70 -8.25
C ASP A 54 -21.23 5.19 -9.30
N LEU A 55 -20.02 5.54 -8.88
CA LEU A 55 -18.95 5.93 -9.79
C LEU A 55 -18.27 4.72 -10.45
N GLN A 56 -18.36 3.52 -9.87
CA GLN A 56 -17.64 2.34 -10.35
C GLN A 56 -17.99 1.98 -11.80
N PRO A 57 -19.27 1.94 -12.23
CA PRO A 57 -19.62 1.64 -13.62
C PRO A 57 -19.04 2.66 -14.62
N HIS A 58 -18.99 3.94 -14.25
CA HIS A 58 -18.41 4.99 -15.11
C HIS A 58 -16.90 4.85 -15.24
N VAL A 59 -16.21 4.52 -14.15
CA VAL A 59 -14.78 4.25 -14.14
C VAL A 59 -14.46 3.01 -14.97
N ALA A 60 -15.21 1.93 -14.78
CA ALA A 60 -15.05 0.69 -15.54
C ALA A 60 -15.29 0.92 -17.03
N ALA A 61 -16.36 1.63 -17.42
CA ALA A 61 -16.62 1.96 -18.82
C ALA A 61 -15.48 2.78 -19.46
N SER A 62 -14.94 3.77 -18.73
CA SER A 62 -13.80 4.57 -19.19
C SER A 62 -12.55 3.72 -19.39
N MET A 63 -12.28 2.79 -18.48
CA MET A 63 -11.18 1.83 -18.61
C MET A 63 -11.41 0.91 -19.81
N LEU A 64 -12.56 0.24 -19.90
CA LEU A 64 -12.87 -0.63 -21.05
C LEU A 64 -12.88 0.08 -22.41
N ALA A 65 -13.09 1.40 -22.46
CA ALA A 65 -12.99 2.16 -23.69
C ALA A 65 -11.54 2.52 -24.09
N THR A 66 -10.62 2.61 -23.12
CA THR A 66 -9.28 3.17 -23.34
C THR A 66 -8.15 2.15 -23.34
N LEU A 67 -8.39 0.97 -22.77
CA LEU A 67 -7.32 -0.02 -22.54
C LEU A 67 -7.13 -0.97 -23.72
N PRO A 68 -5.92 -1.52 -23.92
CA PRO A 68 -5.69 -2.55 -24.93
C PRO A 68 -6.62 -3.75 -24.77
N GLU A 69 -6.94 -4.46 -25.86
CA GLU A 69 -7.86 -5.62 -25.83
C GLU A 69 -7.36 -6.76 -24.93
N LYS A 70 -6.03 -6.95 -24.85
CA LYS A 70 -5.38 -8.01 -24.06
C LYS A 70 -4.99 -7.56 -22.65
N ASP A 71 -5.52 -6.44 -22.20
CA ASP A 71 -5.17 -5.89 -20.90
C ASP A 71 -5.78 -6.71 -19.76
N LEU A 72 -4.99 -7.01 -18.73
CA LEU A 72 -5.43 -7.83 -17.58
C LEU A 72 -6.67 -7.27 -16.89
N TYR A 73 -6.88 -5.95 -16.91
CA TYR A 73 -8.10 -5.35 -16.34
C TYR A 73 -9.37 -5.88 -17.01
N ARG A 74 -9.33 -6.16 -18.32
CA ARG A 74 -10.50 -6.67 -19.05
C ARG A 74 -10.86 -8.10 -18.64
N ASP A 75 -9.86 -8.93 -18.35
CA ASP A 75 -10.05 -10.29 -17.85
C ASP A 75 -10.58 -10.30 -16.40
N LEU A 76 -10.15 -9.32 -15.61
CA LEU A 76 -10.58 -9.14 -14.23
C LEU A 76 -11.98 -8.56 -14.12
N HIS A 77 -12.31 -7.60 -14.97
CA HIS A 77 -13.57 -6.89 -14.89
C HIS A 77 -14.76 -7.80 -15.15
N GLN A 78 -15.67 -7.85 -14.19
CA GLN A 78 -16.92 -8.58 -14.30
C GLN A 78 -18.10 -7.72 -13.83
N PRO A 79 -19.17 -7.57 -14.64
CA PRO A 79 -20.39 -6.92 -14.18
C PRO A 79 -20.95 -7.65 -12.95
N SER A 80 -21.29 -6.89 -11.90
CA SER A 80 -21.88 -7.44 -10.68
C SER A 80 -23.35 -7.01 -10.57
N PRO A 81 -24.31 -7.95 -10.77
CA PRO A 81 -25.73 -7.66 -10.55
C PRO A 81 -26.02 -7.16 -9.14
N PHE A 82 -25.27 -7.66 -8.15
CA PHE A 82 -25.35 -7.23 -6.75
C PHE A 82 -25.03 -5.73 -6.61
N ILE A 83 -23.91 -5.29 -7.15
CA ILE A 83 -23.49 -3.87 -7.09
C ILE A 83 -24.47 -2.99 -7.88
N ASN A 84 -24.94 -3.44 -9.05
CA ASN A 84 -25.94 -2.71 -9.83
C ASN A 84 -27.24 -2.51 -9.03
N GLN A 85 -27.74 -3.56 -8.37
CA GLN A 85 -28.92 -3.47 -7.53
C GLN A 85 -28.73 -2.53 -6.34
N MET A 86 -27.55 -2.53 -5.70
CA MET A 86 -27.23 -1.57 -4.64
C MET A 86 -27.33 -0.12 -5.15
N ILE A 87 -26.75 0.17 -6.32
CA ILE A 87 -26.80 1.51 -6.92
C ILE A 87 -28.25 1.91 -7.23
N GLU A 88 -29.01 1.04 -7.91
CA GLU A 88 -30.41 1.29 -8.30
C GLU A 88 -31.32 1.55 -7.09
N THR A 89 -31.05 0.90 -5.96
CA THR A 89 -31.85 1.05 -4.73
C THR A 89 -31.37 2.19 -3.82
N GLY A 90 -30.30 2.88 -4.19
CA GLY A 90 -29.76 4.07 -3.52
C GLY A 90 -28.71 3.78 -2.44
N PHE A 91 -28.17 2.57 -2.40
CA PHE A 91 -27.03 2.18 -1.55
C PHE A 91 -25.70 2.50 -2.26
N THR A 92 -25.42 3.79 -2.46
CA THR A 92 -24.27 4.29 -3.23
C THR A 92 -23.04 4.64 -2.38
N GLY A 93 -23.02 4.27 -1.10
CA GLY A 93 -21.95 4.58 -0.14
C GLY A 93 -22.35 5.65 0.88
N ARG A 94 -21.37 6.38 1.42
CA ARG A 94 -21.55 7.31 2.56
C ARG A 94 -22.46 8.50 2.29
N LYS A 95 -22.65 8.86 1.02
CA LYS A 95 -23.53 9.97 0.60
C LYS A 95 -24.97 9.51 0.34
N GLY A 96 -25.20 8.21 0.17
CA GLY A 96 -26.52 7.62 -0.08
C GLY A 96 -27.15 7.02 1.19
N LYS A 97 -27.98 5.99 1.03
CA LYS A 97 -28.61 5.25 2.14
C LYS A 97 -27.63 4.36 2.93
N GLY A 98 -26.36 4.33 2.51
CA GLY A 98 -25.35 3.35 2.91
C GLY A 98 -24.68 2.74 1.67
N GLY A 99 -23.73 1.85 1.87
CA GLY A 99 -23.13 1.04 0.81
C GLY A 99 -22.77 -0.33 1.37
N PHE A 100 -21.56 -0.81 1.18
CA PHE A 100 -21.11 -2.05 1.82
C PHE A 100 -21.16 -1.96 3.35
N TYR A 101 -20.97 -0.76 3.89
CA TYR A 101 -21.32 -0.42 5.25
C TYR A 101 -22.44 0.64 5.30
N ARG A 102 -23.18 0.62 6.40
CA ARG A 102 -24.08 1.71 6.78
C ARG A 102 -24.03 1.98 8.27
N LEU A 103 -24.55 3.14 8.66
CA LEU A 103 -24.81 3.47 10.06
C LEU A 103 -26.30 3.44 10.30
N ASN A 104 -26.77 2.42 11.02
CA ASN A 104 -28.15 2.32 11.45
C ASN A 104 -28.34 3.12 12.76
N THR A 105 -29.38 3.96 12.79
CA THR A 105 -29.74 4.78 13.96
C THR A 105 -31.18 4.56 14.42
N GLU A 106 -31.91 3.58 13.88
CA GLU A 106 -33.33 3.34 14.19
C GLU A 106 -33.56 3.03 15.67
N SER A 107 -32.59 2.37 16.32
CA SER A 107 -32.63 2.06 17.76
C SER A 107 -32.26 3.24 18.68
N GLY A 108 -32.00 4.43 18.14
CA GLY A 108 -31.46 5.58 18.86
C GLY A 108 -29.97 5.48 19.19
N LYS A 109 -29.31 4.34 18.90
CA LYS A 109 -27.86 4.15 18.96
C LYS A 109 -27.30 4.01 17.55
N ARG A 110 -26.10 4.56 17.33
CA ARG A 110 -25.36 4.37 16.06
C ARG A 110 -24.74 2.97 16.04
N VAL A 111 -25.31 2.09 15.23
CA VAL A 111 -24.78 0.74 14.97
C VAL A 111 -24.17 0.73 13.58
N LYS A 112 -22.90 0.33 13.48
CA LYS A 112 -22.26 0.08 12.18
C LYS A 112 -22.74 -1.28 11.69
N GLU A 113 -23.29 -1.32 10.50
CA GLU A 113 -23.74 -2.55 9.83
C GLU A 113 -22.96 -2.74 8.53
N SER A 114 -22.82 -3.99 8.14
CA SER A 114 -22.18 -4.47 6.91
C SER A 114 -23.19 -5.28 6.13
N ILE A 115 -23.14 -5.17 4.81
CA ILE A 115 -23.94 -6.01 3.93
C ILE A 115 -23.30 -7.40 3.81
N ASP A 116 -24.10 -8.43 3.86
CA ASP A 116 -23.69 -9.78 3.50
C ASP A 116 -23.59 -9.89 1.97
N LEU A 117 -22.43 -10.33 1.47
CA LEU A 117 -22.13 -10.32 0.04
C LEU A 117 -22.86 -11.41 -0.76
N GLU A 118 -23.51 -12.38 -0.10
CA GLU A 118 -24.31 -13.42 -0.77
C GLU A 118 -25.80 -13.06 -0.77
N THR A 119 -26.31 -12.60 0.36
CA THR A 119 -27.75 -12.37 0.59
C THR A 119 -28.20 -10.93 0.35
N GLY A 120 -27.28 -9.96 0.46
CA GLY A 120 -27.61 -8.54 0.43
C GLY A 120 -28.24 -8.01 1.72
N GLU A 121 -28.32 -8.83 2.77
CA GLU A 121 -28.89 -8.42 4.06
C GLU A 121 -27.84 -7.72 4.95
N TYR A 122 -28.25 -6.67 5.65
CA TYR A 122 -27.38 -5.98 6.59
C TYR A 122 -27.39 -6.66 7.96
N HIS A 123 -26.21 -6.77 8.56
CA HIS A 123 -26.02 -7.26 9.92
C HIS A 123 -25.05 -6.35 10.69
N PRO A 124 -25.07 -6.34 12.05
CA PRO A 124 -24.10 -5.58 12.83
C PRO A 124 -22.66 -5.99 12.48
N SER A 125 -21.82 -5.02 12.14
CA SER A 125 -20.44 -5.30 11.73
C SER A 125 -19.62 -5.87 12.87
N THR A 126 -18.86 -6.92 12.59
CA THR A 126 -17.96 -7.54 13.57
C THR A 126 -16.51 -7.54 13.10
N PRO A 127 -15.53 -7.45 14.01
CA PRO A 127 -14.13 -7.59 13.62
C PRO A 127 -13.86 -8.97 13.04
N SER A 128 -13.07 -9.02 11.95
CA SER A 128 -12.59 -10.27 11.36
C SER A 128 -11.89 -11.14 12.42
N GLN A 129 -12.18 -12.44 12.38
CA GLN A 129 -11.56 -13.47 13.22
C GLN A 129 -10.51 -14.29 12.44
N LEU A 130 -10.14 -13.86 11.23
CA LEU A 130 -9.18 -14.57 10.39
C LEU A 130 -7.77 -14.47 10.99
N GLU A 131 -7.13 -15.62 11.19
CA GLU A 131 -5.76 -15.72 11.74
C GLU A 131 -4.73 -15.08 10.80
N SER A 132 -5.00 -15.06 9.49
CA SER A 132 -4.18 -14.36 8.48
C SER A 132 -4.01 -12.86 8.78
N VAL A 133 -5.00 -12.19 9.39
CA VAL A 133 -4.88 -10.79 9.81
C VAL A 133 -3.78 -10.62 10.86
N ALA A 134 -3.66 -11.58 11.78
CA ALA A 134 -2.60 -11.61 12.78
C ALA A 134 -1.25 -12.01 12.15
N ALA A 135 -1.25 -12.98 11.24
CA ALA A 135 -0.05 -13.41 10.51
C ALA A 135 0.60 -12.26 9.74
N GLY A 136 -0.19 -11.36 9.15
CA GLY A 136 0.33 -10.18 8.46
C GLY A 136 1.16 -9.22 9.33
N ARG A 137 1.04 -9.29 10.66
CA ARG A 137 1.94 -8.54 11.57
C ARG A 137 3.37 -9.07 11.56
N GLN A 138 3.57 -10.31 11.12
CA GLN A 138 4.88 -10.95 10.99
C GLN A 138 5.50 -10.67 9.61
N GLY A 139 4.74 -10.09 8.67
CA GLY A 139 5.21 -9.70 7.34
C GLY A 139 4.25 -10.14 6.23
N LEU A 140 4.41 -9.50 5.06
CA LEU A 140 3.54 -9.73 3.91
C LEU A 140 3.58 -11.18 3.42
N ARG A 141 4.76 -11.83 3.46
CA ARG A 141 4.92 -13.23 3.07
C ARG A 141 4.22 -14.20 4.03
N ALA A 142 4.10 -13.87 5.31
CA ALA A 142 3.36 -14.68 6.28
C ALA A 142 1.85 -14.59 6.03
N LEU A 143 1.35 -13.39 5.67
CA LEU A 143 -0.05 -13.18 5.29
C LEU A 143 -0.46 -14.07 4.10
N VAL A 144 0.25 -13.96 2.97
CA VAL A 144 -0.13 -14.65 1.71
C VAL A 144 0.10 -16.16 1.72
N ASN A 145 0.87 -16.67 2.69
CA ASN A 145 1.08 -18.12 2.89
C ASN A 145 0.15 -18.71 3.96
N HIS A 146 -0.64 -17.88 4.64
CA HIS A 146 -1.57 -18.38 5.64
C HIS A 146 -2.65 -19.24 4.97
N PRO A 147 -2.99 -20.42 5.52
CA PRO A 147 -3.84 -21.41 4.82
C PRO A 147 -5.34 -21.08 4.84
N ASP A 148 -5.79 -20.14 5.66
CA ASP A 148 -7.18 -19.71 5.72
C ASP A 148 -7.62 -18.94 4.45
N LYS A 149 -8.90 -18.59 4.37
CA LYS A 149 -9.44 -17.84 3.23
C LYS A 149 -8.82 -16.45 3.08
N GLY A 150 -8.43 -15.81 4.19
CA GLY A 150 -7.80 -14.48 4.15
C GLY A 150 -6.42 -14.51 3.50
N GLY A 151 -5.58 -15.52 3.80
CA GLY A 151 -4.28 -15.67 3.15
C GLY A 151 -4.38 -15.96 1.65
N ARG A 152 -5.35 -16.79 1.24
CA ARG A 152 -5.65 -17.04 -0.19
C ARG A 152 -6.09 -15.77 -0.90
N TYR A 153 -7.06 -15.07 -0.34
CA TYR A 153 -7.55 -13.80 -0.89
C TYR A 153 -6.44 -12.75 -0.99
N ALA A 154 -5.61 -12.62 0.05
CA ALA A 154 -4.47 -11.73 0.05
C ALA A 154 -3.52 -12.02 -1.12
N TRP A 155 -3.19 -13.29 -1.32
CA TRP A 155 -2.36 -13.71 -2.45
C TRP A 155 -3.03 -13.39 -3.80
N ARG A 156 -4.30 -13.71 -3.98
CA ARG A 156 -5.01 -13.45 -5.25
C ARG A 156 -5.00 -11.97 -5.61
N VAL A 157 -5.27 -11.08 -4.66
CA VAL A 157 -5.26 -9.63 -4.90
C VAL A 157 -3.85 -9.12 -5.21
N LEU A 158 -2.86 -9.50 -4.39
CA LEU A 158 -1.49 -9.02 -4.57
C LEU A 158 -0.85 -9.59 -5.84
N SER A 159 -1.02 -10.87 -6.14
CA SER A 159 -0.47 -11.49 -7.35
C SER A 159 -0.94 -10.77 -8.62
N HIS A 160 -2.22 -10.45 -8.74
CA HIS A 160 -2.76 -9.71 -9.89
C HIS A 160 -2.27 -8.27 -9.91
N THR A 161 -2.36 -7.57 -8.78
CA THR A 161 -1.99 -6.15 -8.67
C THR A 161 -0.51 -5.92 -8.96
N LEU A 162 0.38 -6.72 -8.35
CA LEU A 162 1.83 -6.57 -8.48
C LEU A 162 2.32 -7.05 -9.84
N SER A 163 1.75 -8.14 -10.38
CA SER A 163 2.10 -8.60 -11.73
C SER A 163 1.73 -7.55 -12.77
N TYR A 164 0.57 -6.94 -12.59
CA TYR A 164 0.10 -5.89 -13.46
C TYR A 164 0.98 -4.64 -13.40
N ALA A 165 1.29 -4.14 -12.19
CA ALA A 165 2.20 -3.01 -12.03
C ALA A 165 3.56 -3.26 -12.70
N ALA A 166 4.13 -4.46 -12.53
CA ALA A 166 5.40 -4.83 -13.14
C ALA A 166 5.32 -5.01 -14.67
N SER A 167 4.15 -5.41 -15.21
CA SER A 167 3.94 -5.55 -16.66
C SER A 167 3.79 -4.21 -17.38
N LEU A 168 3.43 -3.15 -16.66
CA LEU A 168 3.17 -1.83 -17.23
C LEU A 168 4.39 -0.90 -17.24
N VAL A 169 5.53 -1.34 -16.72
CA VAL A 169 6.79 -0.60 -16.85
C VAL A 169 7.52 -1.11 -18.10
N PRO A 170 7.90 -0.24 -19.06
CA PRO A 170 7.91 1.23 -18.99
C PRO A 170 6.71 1.93 -19.65
N GLU A 171 5.62 1.22 -19.99
CA GLU A 171 4.46 1.80 -20.69
C GLU A 171 3.82 3.00 -19.97
N ILE A 172 3.60 2.89 -18.65
CA ILE A 172 2.88 3.92 -17.88
C ILE A 172 3.82 4.84 -17.09
N ALA A 173 5.08 4.45 -16.94
CA ALA A 173 6.07 5.12 -16.09
C ALA A 173 7.49 4.77 -16.56
N ASP A 174 8.39 5.75 -16.56
CA ASP A 174 9.79 5.55 -16.94
C ASP A 174 10.56 4.70 -15.91
N THR A 175 10.18 4.81 -14.63
CA THR A 175 10.87 4.14 -13.52
C THR A 175 9.90 3.45 -12.57
N ILE A 176 10.41 2.44 -11.85
CA ILE A 176 9.64 1.73 -10.81
C ILE A 176 9.30 2.65 -9.63
N GLN A 177 10.10 3.69 -9.41
CA GLN A 177 9.90 4.69 -8.36
C GLN A 177 8.69 5.54 -8.63
N ASP A 178 8.46 5.92 -9.88
CA ASP A 178 7.28 6.71 -10.25
C ASP A 178 6.00 5.92 -10.02
N VAL A 179 6.04 4.61 -10.25
CA VAL A 179 4.95 3.68 -9.92
C VAL A 179 4.71 3.62 -8.41
N ASP A 180 5.76 3.40 -7.63
CA ASP A 180 5.64 3.32 -6.18
C ASP A 180 5.15 4.64 -5.57
N GLU A 181 5.74 5.76 -5.98
CA GLU A 181 5.37 7.08 -5.51
C GLU A 181 3.92 7.43 -5.89
N ALA A 182 3.48 7.09 -7.11
CA ALA A 182 2.09 7.30 -7.51
C ALA A 182 1.10 6.55 -6.60
N MET A 183 1.43 5.33 -6.17
CA MET A 183 0.57 4.57 -5.25
C MET A 183 0.64 5.08 -3.82
N ARG A 184 1.82 5.50 -3.34
CA ARG A 184 1.97 6.10 -2.00
C ARG A 184 1.27 7.45 -1.90
N ALA A 185 1.49 8.34 -2.85
CA ALA A 185 0.90 9.68 -2.85
C ALA A 185 -0.59 9.66 -3.23
N GLY A 186 -0.97 8.85 -4.22
CA GLY A 186 -2.33 8.82 -4.75
C GLY A 186 -3.31 7.97 -3.94
N TYR A 187 -2.88 6.79 -3.48
CA TYR A 187 -3.73 5.84 -2.75
C TYR A 187 -3.37 5.70 -1.27
N ALA A 188 -2.41 6.51 -0.79
CA ALA A 188 -1.93 6.47 0.60
C ALA A 188 -1.43 5.09 1.03
N TRP A 189 -0.90 4.31 0.09
CA TRP A 189 -0.22 3.06 0.41
C TRP A 189 1.07 3.36 1.19
N LYS A 190 1.38 2.51 2.16
CA LYS A 190 2.62 2.60 2.93
C LYS A 190 3.83 2.22 2.08
N TRP A 191 3.64 1.25 1.19
CA TRP A 191 4.65 0.72 0.29
C TRP A 191 4.08 0.65 -1.12
N GLY A 192 4.88 1.05 -2.11
CA GLY A 192 4.51 0.90 -3.51
C GLY A 192 4.58 -0.56 -3.99
N PRO A 193 4.05 -0.87 -5.19
CA PRO A 193 4.10 -2.21 -5.77
C PRO A 193 5.49 -2.88 -5.76
N PHE A 194 6.57 -2.17 -6.11
CA PHE A 194 7.91 -2.76 -6.16
C PHE A 194 8.52 -2.93 -4.77
N GLU A 195 8.23 -2.03 -3.83
CA GLU A 195 8.55 -2.22 -2.42
C GLU A 195 7.78 -3.42 -1.80
N LEU A 196 6.56 -3.69 -2.26
CA LEU A 196 5.78 -4.88 -1.85
C LEU A 196 6.36 -6.17 -2.47
N LEU A 197 6.81 -6.12 -3.73
CA LEU A 197 7.51 -7.24 -4.37
C LEU A 197 8.79 -7.61 -3.62
N ASP A 198 9.58 -6.62 -3.19
CA ASP A 198 10.79 -6.85 -2.38
C ASP A 198 10.48 -7.49 -1.02
N GLN A 199 9.37 -7.11 -0.39
CA GLN A 199 8.92 -7.75 0.87
C GLN A 199 8.46 -9.20 0.69
N LEU A 200 7.92 -9.55 -0.48
CA LEU A 200 7.59 -10.94 -0.81
C LEU A 200 8.84 -11.74 -1.21
N GLY A 201 9.82 -11.08 -1.82
CA GLY A 201 10.96 -11.68 -2.50
C GLY A 201 10.61 -11.95 -3.96
N PRO A 202 11.21 -11.22 -4.93
CA PRO A 202 10.85 -11.34 -6.35
C PRO A 202 10.99 -12.76 -6.92
N ALA A 203 12.07 -13.49 -6.57
CA ALA A 203 12.23 -14.89 -6.96
C ALA A 203 11.13 -15.80 -6.40
N TRP A 204 10.74 -15.61 -5.14
CA TRP A 204 9.65 -16.39 -4.54
C TRP A 204 8.31 -16.08 -5.22
N PHE A 205 8.04 -14.80 -5.47
CA PHE A 205 6.84 -14.36 -6.17
C PHE A 205 6.75 -14.97 -7.57
N SER A 206 7.84 -14.88 -8.35
CA SER A 206 7.96 -15.48 -9.69
C SER A 206 7.69 -16.98 -9.67
N ASN A 207 8.35 -17.71 -8.75
CA ASN A 207 8.17 -19.15 -8.63
C ASN A 207 6.73 -19.53 -8.28
N ARG A 208 6.07 -18.76 -7.41
CA ARG A 208 4.67 -19.02 -7.04
C ARG A 208 3.71 -18.74 -8.19
N LEU A 209 3.91 -17.66 -8.95
CA LEU A 209 3.12 -17.41 -10.17
C LEU A 209 3.24 -18.57 -11.16
N GLN A 210 4.45 -19.08 -11.41
CA GLN A 210 4.66 -20.21 -12.31
C GLN A 210 3.95 -21.48 -11.84
N GLN A 211 4.01 -21.79 -10.54
CA GLN A 211 3.33 -22.94 -9.94
C GLN A 211 1.81 -22.86 -10.09
N GLU A 212 1.26 -21.65 -10.04
CA GLU A 212 -0.17 -21.39 -10.20
C GLU A 212 -0.59 -21.14 -11.67
N GLY A 213 0.34 -21.31 -12.62
CA GLY A 213 0.07 -21.14 -14.05
C GLY A 213 -0.20 -19.69 -14.47
N MET A 214 0.20 -18.72 -13.65
CA MET A 214 0.07 -17.29 -13.94
C MET A 214 1.26 -16.78 -14.75
N PRO A 215 1.06 -15.83 -15.69
CA PRO A 215 2.16 -15.21 -16.42
C PRO A 215 3.07 -14.43 -15.47
N VAL A 216 4.38 -14.61 -15.60
CA VAL A 216 5.36 -13.82 -14.85
C VAL A 216 5.76 -12.59 -15.68
N PRO A 217 5.65 -11.37 -15.14
CA PRO A 217 6.11 -10.18 -15.85
C PRO A 217 7.61 -10.25 -16.18
N GLU A 218 7.99 -9.72 -17.34
CA GLU A 218 9.39 -9.69 -17.79
C GLU A 218 10.30 -9.02 -16.77
N LEU A 219 9.85 -7.91 -16.18
CA LEU A 219 10.61 -7.16 -15.19
C LEU A 219 10.89 -7.96 -13.90
N VAL A 220 9.94 -8.79 -13.45
CA VAL A 220 10.11 -9.71 -12.31
C VAL A 220 11.05 -10.86 -12.68
N THR A 221 10.97 -11.33 -13.92
CA THR A 221 11.89 -12.36 -14.43
C THR A 221 13.33 -11.83 -14.52
N ALA A 222 13.49 -10.59 -14.98
CA ALA A 222 14.77 -9.94 -15.19
C ALA A 222 15.52 -9.64 -13.88
N VAL A 223 14.81 -9.28 -12.80
CA VAL A 223 15.45 -9.04 -11.49
C VAL A 223 15.93 -10.36 -10.84
N GLY A 224 15.26 -11.48 -11.15
CA GLY A 224 15.66 -12.81 -10.70
C GLY A 224 15.70 -12.97 -9.18
N GLU A 225 16.85 -13.41 -8.66
CA GLU A 225 17.13 -13.54 -7.21
C GLU A 225 17.42 -12.19 -6.52
N GLY A 226 17.47 -11.09 -7.27
CA GLY A 226 17.67 -9.75 -6.73
C GLY A 226 16.40 -9.12 -6.16
N ASN A 227 16.56 -7.91 -5.65
CA ASN A 227 15.48 -7.02 -5.22
C ASN A 227 15.37 -5.83 -6.18
N PHE A 228 14.20 -5.25 -6.32
CA PHE A 228 13.98 -4.02 -7.08
C PHE A 228 14.71 -2.84 -6.49
N TYR A 229 14.83 -2.77 -5.17
CA TYR A 229 15.63 -1.79 -4.47
C TYR A 229 16.82 -2.43 -3.76
N ARG A 230 17.98 -1.79 -3.85
CA ARG A 230 19.18 -2.22 -3.11
C ARG A 230 19.99 -1.03 -2.63
N ASN A 231 20.75 -1.26 -1.56
CA ASN A 231 21.75 -0.32 -1.10
C ASN A 231 23.11 -0.77 -1.63
N GLN A 232 23.80 0.12 -2.35
CA GLN A 232 25.15 -0.09 -2.86
C GLN A 232 25.99 1.14 -2.49
N ASP A 233 27.08 0.93 -1.76
CA ASP A 233 28.01 2.00 -1.33
C ASP A 233 27.28 3.21 -0.73
N SER A 234 26.37 2.96 0.23
CA SER A 234 25.53 3.96 0.89
C SER A 234 24.54 4.73 0.00
N THR A 235 24.45 4.38 -1.29
CA THR A 235 23.45 4.91 -2.21
C THR A 235 22.31 3.93 -2.40
N LEU A 236 21.11 4.47 -2.57
CA LEU A 236 19.93 3.69 -2.93
C LEU A 236 19.89 3.54 -4.45
N GLU A 237 19.77 2.32 -4.93
CA GLU A 237 19.60 2.01 -6.35
C GLU A 237 18.27 1.30 -6.61
N SER A 238 17.73 1.50 -7.81
CA SER A 238 16.54 0.83 -8.31
C SER A 238 16.86 0.00 -9.56
N PHE A 239 16.26 -1.18 -9.68
CA PHE A 239 16.31 -1.99 -10.89
C PHE A 239 15.47 -1.34 -12.00
N GLY A 240 16.09 -1.05 -13.13
CA GLY A 240 15.42 -0.46 -14.29
C GLY A 240 14.98 -1.51 -15.31
N HIS A 241 14.05 -1.13 -16.18
CA HIS A 241 13.58 -1.99 -17.29
C HIS A 241 14.69 -2.38 -18.28
N SER A 242 15.85 -1.73 -18.23
CA SER A 242 17.06 -2.08 -19.00
C SER A 242 17.81 -3.30 -18.44
N GLY A 243 17.35 -3.89 -17.34
CA GLY A 243 18.02 -5.01 -16.66
C GLY A 243 19.22 -4.59 -15.81
N ARG A 244 19.35 -3.29 -15.49
CA ARG A 244 20.46 -2.73 -14.72
C ARG A 244 19.94 -1.91 -13.55
N TYR A 245 20.74 -1.84 -12.49
CA TYR A 245 20.48 -0.92 -11.40
C TYR A 245 20.94 0.48 -11.76
N ASN A 246 20.14 1.47 -11.36
CA ASN A 246 20.44 2.88 -11.51
C ASN A 246 20.36 3.55 -10.14
N THR A 247 21.31 4.43 -9.83
CA THR A 247 21.30 5.23 -8.61
C THR A 247 20.07 6.13 -8.59
N ILE A 248 19.36 6.14 -7.47
CA ILE A 248 18.20 7.00 -7.27
C ILE A 248 18.72 8.41 -6.92
N SER A 249 18.70 9.30 -7.90
CA SER A 249 18.98 10.72 -7.68
C SER A 249 17.73 11.44 -7.21
N ARG A 250 17.85 12.26 -6.16
CA ARG A 250 16.81 13.21 -5.78
C ARG A 250 16.86 14.43 -6.69
N ALA A 251 15.72 15.07 -6.91
CA ALA A 251 15.68 16.37 -7.57
C ALA A 251 16.50 17.41 -6.79
N GLU A 252 17.02 18.41 -7.48
CA GLU A 252 17.77 19.49 -6.85
C GLU A 252 16.94 20.15 -5.72
N GLY A 253 17.56 20.35 -4.56
CA GLY A 253 16.91 20.89 -3.36
C GLY A 253 16.07 19.90 -2.55
N VAL A 254 15.95 18.64 -2.97
CA VAL A 254 15.25 17.60 -2.20
C VAL A 254 16.24 16.78 -1.37
N LEU A 255 16.09 16.85 -0.05
CA LEU A 255 16.85 16.04 0.90
C LEU A 255 15.91 15.10 1.66
N MET A 256 16.22 13.80 1.63
CA MET A 256 15.49 12.79 2.40
C MET A 256 16.33 12.34 3.59
N LEU A 257 15.76 12.38 4.79
CA LEU A 257 16.45 11.90 6.00
C LEU A 257 16.87 10.42 5.87
N SER A 258 16.11 9.61 5.12
CA SER A 258 16.48 8.23 4.84
C SER A 258 17.81 8.09 4.09
N ASP A 259 18.14 9.05 3.23
CA ASP A 259 19.37 9.01 2.43
C ASP A 259 20.57 9.35 3.33
N ILE A 260 20.42 10.35 4.22
CA ILE A 260 21.40 10.67 5.27
C ILE A 260 21.66 9.46 6.17
N LYS A 261 20.60 8.78 6.62
CA LYS A 261 20.68 7.59 7.47
C LYS A 261 21.39 6.40 6.80
N ARG A 262 21.40 6.34 5.46
CA ARG A 262 22.16 5.31 4.71
C ARG A 262 23.62 5.68 4.53
N ALA A 263 23.93 6.97 4.50
CA ALA A 263 25.27 7.51 4.25
C ALA A 263 26.17 7.52 5.48
N GLY A 264 25.62 7.45 6.70
CA GLY A 264 26.45 7.45 7.90
C GLY A 264 25.69 7.18 9.19
N ASP A 265 26.45 7.17 10.29
CA ASP A 265 25.92 7.01 11.63
C ASP A 265 25.32 8.31 12.17
N ARG A 266 24.39 8.17 13.10
CA ARG A 266 23.88 9.31 13.87
C ARG A 266 25.01 9.97 14.66
N ILE A 267 24.99 11.30 14.75
CA ILE A 267 25.94 12.09 15.54
C ILE A 267 25.76 11.83 17.05
N ALA A 268 24.51 11.68 17.48
CA ALA A 268 24.12 11.42 18.86
C ALA A 268 22.74 10.73 18.89
N GLY A 269 22.36 10.14 20.01
CA GLY A 269 21.02 9.60 20.18
C GLY A 269 20.93 8.34 21.03
N ASN A 270 19.70 7.98 21.34
CA ASN A 270 19.32 6.79 22.10
C ASN A 270 18.18 6.04 21.38
N SER A 271 17.39 5.24 22.09
CA SER A 271 16.21 4.56 21.54
C SER A 271 15.03 5.47 21.26
N ALA A 272 15.00 6.68 21.85
CA ALA A 272 13.87 7.61 21.78
C ALA A 272 14.08 8.73 20.76
N ALA A 273 15.33 9.15 20.51
CA ALA A 273 15.65 10.16 19.50
C ALA A 273 17.05 9.95 18.88
N SER A 274 17.29 10.52 17.70
CA SER A 274 18.58 10.50 17.02
C SER A 274 18.90 11.83 16.36
N ALA A 275 20.16 12.25 16.43
CA ALA A 275 20.66 13.46 15.80
C ALA A 275 21.49 13.10 14.55
N TRP A 276 21.19 13.74 13.43
CA TRP A 276 21.79 13.47 12.12
C TRP A 276 22.40 14.75 11.54
N ASP A 277 23.56 14.62 10.89
CA ASP A 277 24.14 15.72 10.12
C ASP A 277 23.42 15.82 8.78
N LEU A 278 22.81 16.95 8.47
CA LEU A 278 22.19 17.18 7.17
C LEU A 278 23.16 17.83 6.17
N GLY A 279 24.39 18.15 6.58
CA GLY A 279 25.28 19.04 5.85
C GLY A 279 24.94 20.51 6.07
N ASP A 280 25.72 21.40 5.44
CA ASP A 280 25.51 22.86 5.48
C ASP A 280 25.35 23.46 6.89
N GLN A 281 26.02 22.87 7.89
CA GLN A 281 25.91 23.25 9.29
C GLN A 281 24.47 23.13 9.84
N VAL A 282 23.66 22.21 9.29
CA VAL A 282 22.31 21.91 9.75
C VAL A 282 22.27 20.54 10.41
N LEU A 283 21.73 20.48 11.64
CA LEU A 283 21.49 19.23 12.36
C LEU A 283 20.00 18.86 12.28
N CYS A 284 19.68 17.56 12.23
CA CYS A 284 18.31 17.06 12.35
C CYS A 284 18.16 16.24 13.62
N LEU A 285 17.15 16.54 14.44
CA LEU A 285 16.74 15.74 15.58
C LEU A 285 15.47 14.96 15.22
N GLU A 286 15.61 13.66 15.00
CA GLU A 286 14.53 12.71 14.70
C GLU A 286 14.00 12.07 15.97
N PHE A 287 12.67 12.10 16.18
CA PHE A 287 12.00 11.40 17.28
C PHE A 287 11.51 10.00 16.86
N HIS A 288 11.71 9.02 17.74
CA HIS A 288 11.30 7.62 17.55
C HIS A 288 10.19 7.19 18.50
N THR A 289 9.78 8.06 19.43
CA THR A 289 8.76 7.75 20.41
C THR A 289 7.38 7.61 19.77
N LYS A 290 6.49 6.87 20.43
CA LYS A 290 5.14 6.67 19.93
C LYS A 290 4.43 8.02 19.83
N MET A 291 3.92 8.35 18.63
CA MET A 291 3.29 9.65 18.34
C MET A 291 4.24 10.85 18.55
N ASN A 292 5.56 10.63 18.47
CA ASN A 292 6.59 11.65 18.70
C ASN A 292 6.45 12.35 20.08
N SER A 293 6.01 11.60 21.10
CA SER A 293 5.88 12.12 22.47
C SER A 293 7.24 12.47 23.08
N LEU A 294 7.33 13.62 23.75
CA LEU A 294 8.56 14.08 24.41
C LEU A 294 8.65 13.50 25.83
N ASP A 295 9.37 12.38 25.97
CA ASP A 295 9.65 11.76 27.26
C ASP A 295 11.05 12.11 27.79
N ALA A 296 11.40 11.59 28.97
CA ALA A 296 12.71 11.85 29.59
C ALA A 296 13.89 11.40 28.71
N GLU A 297 13.73 10.35 27.89
CA GLU A 297 14.79 9.88 27.00
C GLU A 297 14.99 10.83 25.82
N VAL A 298 13.91 11.42 25.30
CA VAL A 298 14.01 12.48 24.29
C VAL A 298 14.72 13.71 24.85
N PHE A 299 14.38 14.16 26.07
CA PHE A 299 15.01 15.34 26.68
C PHE A 299 16.52 15.16 26.95
N LYS A 300 16.98 13.94 27.20
CA LYS A 300 18.43 13.64 27.28
C LYS A 300 19.14 13.95 25.96
N VAL A 301 18.58 13.48 24.84
CA VAL A 301 19.16 13.74 23.51
C VAL A 301 19.07 15.22 23.14
N ILE A 302 17.96 15.90 23.47
CA ILE A 302 17.85 17.36 23.29
C ILE A 302 18.98 18.10 24.02
N SER A 303 19.24 17.72 25.28
CA SER A 303 20.30 18.36 26.08
C SER A 303 21.69 18.16 25.48
N GLU A 304 21.96 16.96 24.97
CA GLU A 304 23.19 16.64 24.25
C GLU A 304 23.32 17.45 22.94
N VAL A 305 22.25 17.50 22.14
CA VAL A 305 22.19 18.24 20.88
C VAL A 305 22.41 19.73 21.08
N ILE A 306 21.79 20.35 22.09
CA ILE A 306 22.00 21.78 22.41
C ILE A 306 23.47 22.08 22.70
N THR A 307 24.18 21.13 23.31
CA THR A 307 25.62 21.27 23.58
C THR A 307 26.46 21.05 22.30
N LEU A 308 26.06 20.11 21.45
CA LEU A 308 26.74 19.79 20.20
C LEU A 308 26.67 20.92 19.17
N ILE A 309 25.56 21.65 19.09
CA ILE A 309 25.35 22.70 18.07
C ILE A 309 26.49 23.71 18.04
N PRO A 310 26.78 24.47 19.11
CA PRO A 310 27.89 25.41 19.10
C PRO A 310 29.26 24.73 19.08
N ALA A 311 29.41 23.56 19.72
CA ALA A 311 30.68 22.86 19.83
C ALA A 311 31.20 22.33 18.48
N LYS A 312 30.29 21.95 17.58
CA LYS A 312 30.61 21.44 16.24
C LYS A 312 30.31 22.44 15.11
N GLY A 313 29.91 23.67 15.45
CA GLY A 313 29.68 24.74 14.48
C GLY A 313 28.39 24.61 13.67
N PHE A 314 27.38 23.88 14.16
CA PHE A 314 26.05 23.89 13.55
C PHE A 314 25.36 25.24 13.77
N GLN A 315 24.59 25.69 12.77
CA GLN A 315 23.87 26.97 12.77
C GLN A 315 22.36 26.80 12.79
N ALA A 316 21.86 25.61 12.48
CA ALA A 316 20.43 25.32 12.47
C ALA A 316 20.12 23.91 13.01
N LEU A 317 18.90 23.76 13.53
CA LEU A 317 18.34 22.50 13.99
C LEU A 317 16.97 22.30 13.36
N VAL A 318 16.79 21.19 12.66
CA VAL A 318 15.50 20.67 12.19
C VAL A 318 14.97 19.68 13.22
N ILE A 319 13.70 19.76 13.56
CA ILE A 319 13.01 18.78 14.40
C ILE A 319 12.11 17.94 13.49
N TYR A 320 12.31 16.62 13.51
CA TYR A 320 11.65 15.66 12.64
C TYR A 320 10.91 14.57 13.44
#